data_AF-H1D0U1-F1
#
_entry.id   AF-H1D0U1-F1
#
_cell.length_a   1.000
_cell.length_b   1.000
_cell.length_c   1.000
_cell.angle_alpha   90.00
_cell.angle_beta   90.00
_cell.angle_gamma   90.00
#
_symmetry.space_group_name_H-M   'P 1'
#
loop_
_entity.id
_entity.type
_entity.pdbx_description
1 polymer ?
#
loop_
_entity_poly.entity_id
_entity_poly.type
_entity_poly.pdbx_seq_one_letter_code
_entity_poly.pdbx_strand_id
1 'polypeptide(L)'
;MKDKEEGLSFIFTEWGFAADEEGGELTDSMKQWKQRFEEDRWQALYDLGFQEKEEGSPSFVFLWRLASSFAHVLLTSPLFPFLKEETEISLPEEERKKLMYAIPCGPGAEWVDENWLTYSKNPLDKIKIRRYDFYKLLKVI
;
A
#
# COMPACT_ATOMS: atom_id res chain seq x y z
N MET A 1 0.16 -16.62 -24.55
CA MET A 1 1.41 -15.87 -24.27
C MET A 1 1.14 -15.12 -22.98
N LYS A 2 1.91 -15.37 -21.93
CA LYS A 2 1.75 -14.69 -20.63
C LYS A 2 2.43 -13.34 -20.83
N ASP A 3 1.67 -12.27 -20.98
CA ASP A 3 2.22 -10.92 -20.98
C ASP A 3 3.01 -10.78 -19.69
N LYS A 4 4.35 -10.69 -19.80
CA LYS A 4 5.18 -10.42 -18.63
C LYS A 4 4.79 -9.02 -18.19
N GLU A 5 4.12 -8.91 -17.06
CA GLU A 5 3.86 -7.60 -16.44
C GLU A 5 5.22 -6.94 -16.21
N GLU A 6 5.46 -5.82 -16.88
CA GLU A 6 6.65 -5.01 -16.66
C GLU A 6 6.55 -4.38 -15.26
N GLY A 7 7.50 -4.68 -14.39
CA GLY A 7 7.57 -4.13 -13.03
C GLY A 7 7.26 -5.13 -11.91
N LEU A 8 7.37 -4.65 -10.67
CA LEU A 8 7.15 -5.45 -9.47
C LEU A 8 5.68 -5.86 -9.40
N SER A 9 5.39 -7.15 -9.31
CA SER A 9 4.03 -7.69 -9.26
C SER A 9 3.74 -8.33 -7.91
N PHE A 10 2.47 -8.47 -7.56
CA PHE A 10 2.03 -9.03 -6.28
C PHE A 10 0.91 -10.04 -6.45
N ILE A 11 0.92 -11.02 -5.56
CA ILE A 11 -0.13 -12.01 -5.38
C ILE A 11 -0.91 -11.61 -4.14
N PHE A 12 -2.23 -11.48 -4.27
CA PHE A 12 -3.11 -11.22 -3.14
C PHE A 12 -3.49 -12.52 -2.45
N THR A 13 -3.74 -12.45 -1.16
CA THR A 13 -4.09 -13.58 -0.29
C THR A 13 -5.14 -13.13 0.71
N GLU A 14 -5.81 -14.08 1.34
CA GLU A 14 -6.75 -13.82 2.44
C GLU A 14 -6.11 -13.01 3.59
N TRP A 15 -4.78 -13.06 3.75
CA TRP A 15 -4.02 -12.38 4.80
C TRP A 15 -3.17 -11.19 4.28
N GLY A 16 -3.52 -10.61 3.14
CA GLY A 16 -2.77 -9.48 2.57
C GLY A 16 -2.16 -9.82 1.22
N PHE A 17 -0.87 -9.59 1.03
CA PHE A 17 -0.21 -9.73 -0.27
C PHE A 17 1.26 -10.13 -0.13
N ALA A 18 1.85 -10.64 -1.21
CA ALA A 18 3.26 -10.97 -1.32
C ALA A 18 3.81 -10.59 -2.70
N ALA A 19 5.07 -10.18 -2.77
CA ALA A 19 5.73 -9.90 -4.05
C ALA A 19 5.85 -11.19 -4.86
N ASP A 20 5.56 -11.11 -6.16
CA ASP A 20 5.74 -12.22 -7.09
C ASP A 20 7.23 -12.44 -7.37
N GLU A 21 7.69 -13.69 -7.25
CA GLU A 21 9.05 -14.08 -7.55
C GLU A 21 9.29 -14.27 -9.04
N GLU A 22 8.26 -14.61 -9.82
CA GLU A 22 8.35 -14.90 -11.27
C GLU A 22 8.28 -13.63 -12.15
N GLY A 23 8.76 -12.50 -11.63
CA GLY A 23 8.74 -11.20 -12.31
C GLY A 23 9.72 -11.07 -13.48
N GLY A 24 9.42 -10.12 -14.38
CA GLY A 24 10.35 -9.65 -15.40
C GLY A 24 11.56 -8.91 -14.82
N GLU A 25 12.39 -8.34 -15.71
CA GLU A 25 13.54 -7.53 -15.26
C GLU A 25 13.05 -6.25 -14.56
N LEU A 26 13.49 -6.05 -13.31
CA LEU A 26 13.10 -4.90 -12.50
C LEU A 26 14.11 -3.76 -12.66
N THR A 27 13.61 -2.52 -12.68
CA THR A 27 14.45 -1.32 -12.50
C THR A 27 15.07 -1.32 -11.10
N ASP A 28 16.13 -0.54 -10.90
CA ASP A 28 16.77 -0.47 -9.58
C ASP A 28 15.84 0.09 -8.50
N SER A 29 14.94 1.01 -8.85
CA SER A 29 13.85 1.48 -7.97
C SER A 29 12.93 0.32 -7.56
N MET A 30 12.47 -0.47 -8.52
CA MET A 30 11.57 -1.60 -8.26
C MET A 30 12.24 -2.73 -7.48
N LYS A 31 13.55 -2.94 -7.64
CA LYS A 31 14.33 -3.88 -6.80
C LYS A 31 14.36 -3.43 -5.34
N GLN A 32 14.56 -2.13 -5.08
CA GLN A 32 14.53 -1.59 -3.73
C GLN A 32 13.14 -1.75 -3.09
N TRP A 33 12.07 -1.49 -3.84
CA TRP A 33 10.71 -1.74 -3.37
C TRP A 33 10.48 -3.21 -3.06
N LYS A 34 10.87 -4.11 -3.96
CA LYS A 34 10.75 -5.56 -3.77
C LYS A 34 11.40 -6.00 -2.46
N GLN A 35 12.64 -5.58 -2.21
CA GLN A 35 13.36 -5.89 -0.98
C GLN A 35 12.61 -5.37 0.26
N ARG A 36 12.11 -4.13 0.25
CA ARG A 36 11.34 -3.58 1.38
C ARG A 36 10.06 -4.36 1.65
N PHE A 37 9.36 -4.78 0.60
CA PHE A 37 8.15 -5.59 0.72
C PHE A 37 8.43 -7.00 1.26
N GLU A 38 9.58 -7.58 0.92
CA GLU A 38 10.04 -8.87 1.46
C GLU A 38 10.45 -8.76 2.94
N GLU A 39 11.08 -7.66 3.33
CA GLU A 39 11.51 -7.39 4.71
C GLU A 39 10.32 -7.08 5.64
N ASP A 40 9.46 -6.13 5.25
CA ASP A 40 8.26 -5.75 6.00
C ASP A 40 7.21 -5.17 5.04
N ARG A 41 6.32 -6.03 4.55
CA ARG A 41 5.29 -5.67 3.56
C ARG A 41 4.38 -4.53 4.00
N TRP A 42 4.09 -4.43 5.29
CA TRP A 42 3.12 -3.47 5.81
C TRP A 42 3.79 -2.11 6.02
N GLN A 43 5.03 -2.08 6.52
CA GLN A 43 5.82 -0.85 6.56
C GLN A 43 6.13 -0.33 5.15
N ALA A 44 6.47 -1.22 4.21
CA ALA A 44 6.70 -0.84 2.82
C ALA A 44 5.44 -0.25 2.17
N LEU A 45 4.26 -0.86 2.40
CA LEU A 45 3.00 -0.31 1.91
C LEU A 45 2.70 1.07 2.50
N TYR A 46 2.93 1.24 3.81
CA TYR A 46 2.77 2.55 4.46
C TYR A 46 3.67 3.61 3.80
N ASP A 47 4.96 3.31 3.62
CA ASP A 47 5.92 4.23 3.01
C ASP A 47 5.60 4.54 1.54
N LEU A 48 5.05 3.56 0.81
CA LEU A 48 4.61 3.70 -0.58
C LEU A 48 3.50 4.74 -0.72
N GLY A 49 2.60 4.85 0.27
CA GLY A 49 1.48 5.80 0.26
C GLY A 49 1.90 7.26 0.20
N PHE A 50 3.14 7.58 0.62
CA PHE A 50 3.71 8.92 0.58
C PHE A 50 4.55 9.21 -0.68
N GLN A 51 4.70 8.24 -1.58
CA GLN A 51 5.40 8.46 -2.84
C GLN A 51 4.46 9.02 -3.91
N GLU A 52 5.05 9.75 -4.85
CA GLU A 52 4.37 10.05 -6.12
C GLU A 52 4.04 8.77 -6.87
N LYS A 53 3.06 8.85 -7.76
CA LYS A 53 2.64 7.71 -8.57
C LYS A 53 3.79 7.25 -9.46
N GLU A 54 4.27 6.03 -9.23
CA GLU A 54 5.24 5.37 -10.09
C GLU A 54 4.52 4.42 -11.06
N GLU A 55 5.08 4.24 -12.25
CA GLU A 55 4.65 3.19 -13.18
C GLU A 55 5.06 1.81 -12.63
N GLY A 56 4.25 0.80 -12.90
CA GLY A 56 4.50 -0.56 -12.45
C GLY A 56 3.39 -1.50 -12.89
N SER A 57 3.45 -2.73 -12.42
CA SER A 57 2.40 -3.71 -12.69
C SER A 57 1.03 -3.21 -12.19
N PRO A 58 -0.09 -3.72 -12.73
CA PRO A 58 -1.43 -3.41 -12.23
C PRO A 58 -1.57 -3.65 -10.72
N SER A 59 -0.95 -4.71 -10.19
CA SER A 59 -0.95 -5.02 -8.75
C SER A 59 -0.15 -4.03 -7.91
N PHE A 60 1.02 -3.56 -8.39
CA PHE A 60 1.77 -2.49 -7.74
C PHE A 60 0.99 -1.17 -7.73
N VAL A 61 0.41 -0.78 -8.87
CA VAL A 61 -0.37 0.46 -8.99
C VAL A 61 -1.59 0.43 -8.08
N PHE A 62 -2.23 -0.73 -7.92
CA PHE A 62 -3.33 -0.91 -6.97
C PHE A 62 -2.87 -0.72 -5.52
N LEU A 63 -1.75 -1.34 -5.12
CA LEU A 63 -1.20 -1.17 -3.77
C LEU A 63 -0.77 0.27 -3.49
N TRP A 64 -0.15 0.94 -4.45
CA TRP A 64 0.14 2.38 -4.35
C TRP A 64 -1.15 3.18 -4.14
N ARG A 65 -2.19 2.93 -4.92
CA ARG A 65 -3.47 3.65 -4.80
C ARG A 65 -4.11 3.42 -3.44
N LEU A 66 -4.12 2.18 -2.96
CA LEU A 66 -4.58 1.82 -1.63
C LEU A 66 -3.84 2.63 -0.56
N ALA A 67 -2.50 2.57 -0.58
CA ALA A 67 -1.65 3.25 0.38
C ALA A 67 -1.82 4.78 0.33
N SER A 68 -1.88 5.37 -0.86
CA SER A 68 -2.05 6.81 -1.05
C SER A 68 -3.43 7.29 -0.60
N SER A 69 -4.49 6.48 -0.73
CA SER A 69 -5.80 6.79 -0.15
C SER A 69 -5.74 6.89 1.38
N PHE A 70 -5.03 5.97 2.04
CA PHE A 70 -4.81 6.05 3.49
C PHE A 70 -3.95 7.26 3.88
N ALA A 71 -2.84 7.49 3.17
CA ALA A 71 -1.97 8.63 3.40
C ALA A 71 -2.72 9.95 3.22
N HIS A 72 -3.63 10.05 2.24
CA HIS A 72 -4.47 11.22 2.03
C HIS A 72 -5.42 11.47 3.22
N VAL A 73 -6.12 10.44 3.70
CA VAL A 73 -7.00 10.57 4.89
C VAL A 73 -6.19 10.99 6.11
N LEU A 74 -5.00 10.40 6.29
CA LEU A 74 -4.10 10.71 7.38
C LEU A 74 -3.65 12.18 7.33
N LEU A 75 -3.16 12.66 6.19
CA LEU A 75 -2.61 14.01 6.02
C LEU A 75 -3.70 15.10 6.01
N THR A 76 -4.92 14.77 5.62
CA THR A 76 -6.07 15.71 5.64
C THR A 76 -6.82 15.69 6.96
N SER A 77 -6.52 14.76 7.86
CA SER A 77 -7.15 14.70 9.17
C SER A 77 -6.75 15.91 10.02
N PRO A 78 -7.70 16.71 10.52
CA PRO A 78 -7.40 17.78 11.47
C PRO A 78 -6.85 17.22 12.80
N LEU A 79 -7.07 15.93 13.06
CA LEU A 79 -6.54 15.23 14.23
C LEU A 79 -5.12 14.71 14.03
N PHE A 80 -4.54 14.82 12.82
CA PHE A 80 -3.21 14.30 12.50
C PHE A 80 -2.13 14.61 13.55
N PRO A 81 -1.99 15.84 14.08
CA PRO A 81 -1.00 16.17 15.10
C PRO A 81 -1.23 15.48 16.46
N PHE A 82 -2.44 14.98 16.69
CA PHE A 82 -2.89 14.36 17.94
C PHE A 82 -3.07 12.85 17.84
N LEU A 83 -2.86 12.28 16.65
CA LEU A 83 -2.96 10.84 16.45
C LEU A 83 -1.91 10.13 17.31
N LYS A 84 -2.38 9.19 18.12
CA LYS A 84 -1.52 8.28 18.88
C LYS A 84 -1.00 7.19 17.94
N GLU A 85 0.03 6.49 18.37
CA GLU A 85 0.61 5.34 17.65
C GLU A 85 -0.45 4.29 17.27
N GLU A 86 -1.56 4.19 18.02
CA GLU A 86 -2.67 3.25 17.79
C GLU A 86 -3.96 3.97 17.34
N THR A 87 -3.90 4.76 16.27
CA THR A 87 -5.10 5.38 15.70
C THR A 87 -5.69 4.50 14.61
N GLU A 88 -6.96 4.12 14.75
CA GLU A 88 -7.72 3.47 13.68
C GLU A 88 -8.13 4.50 12.61
N ILE A 89 -7.67 4.30 11.38
CA ILE A 89 -7.99 5.13 10.22
C ILE A 89 -8.86 4.31 9.28
N SER A 90 -10.04 4.83 8.94
CA SER A 90 -10.94 4.21 7.98
C SER A 90 -11.05 5.06 6.72
N LEU A 91 -10.98 4.42 5.56
CA LEU A 91 -11.20 5.08 4.28
C LEU A 91 -12.67 5.50 4.14
N PRO A 92 -12.99 6.69 3.61
CA PRO A 92 -14.35 7.07 3.25
C PRO A 92 -14.99 6.05 2.30
N GLU A 93 -16.30 5.86 2.40
CA GLU A 93 -17.05 4.88 1.59
C GLU A 93 -16.81 5.07 0.08
N GLU A 94 -16.81 6.32 -0.39
CA GLU A 94 -16.58 6.63 -1.80
C GLU A 94 -15.17 6.24 -2.27
N GLU A 95 -14.15 6.37 -1.42
CA GLU A 95 -12.80 5.90 -1.74
C GLU A 95 -12.71 4.38 -1.74
N ARG A 96 -13.39 3.70 -0.79
CA ARG A 96 -13.48 2.23 -0.80
C ARG A 96 -14.13 1.70 -2.07
N LYS A 97 -15.23 2.29 -2.52
CA LYS A 97 -15.88 1.94 -3.79
C LYS A 97 -14.91 2.11 -4.97
N LYS A 98 -14.19 3.23 -5.03
CA LYS A 98 -13.18 3.47 -6.08
C LYS A 98 -12.08 2.42 -6.09
N LEU A 99 -11.64 1.96 -4.92
CA LEU A 99 -10.65 0.89 -4.78
C LEU A 99 -11.22 -0.46 -5.22
N MET A 100 -12.46 -0.79 -4.85
CA MET A 100 -13.13 -2.01 -5.30
C MET A 100 -13.23 -2.09 -6.84
N TYR A 101 -13.52 -0.97 -7.51
CA TYR A 101 -13.52 -0.93 -8.98
C TYR A 101 -12.13 -0.98 -9.63
N ALA A 102 -11.07 -0.81 -8.84
CA ALA A 102 -9.70 -0.75 -9.31
C ALA A 102 -8.90 -2.03 -9.03
N ILE A 103 -9.54 -3.06 -8.48
CA ILE A 103 -8.89 -4.34 -8.21
C ILE A 103 -8.37 -4.89 -9.55
N PRO A 104 -7.06 -5.17 -9.65
CA PRO A 104 -6.48 -5.67 -10.88
C PRO A 104 -6.90 -7.13 -11.09
N CYS A 105 -7.02 -7.53 -12.36
CA CYS A 105 -7.13 -8.94 -12.69
C CYS A 105 -5.76 -9.60 -12.43
N GLY A 106 -5.69 -10.55 -11.50
CA GLY A 106 -4.43 -11.17 -11.14
C GLY A 106 -4.58 -12.25 -10.06
N PRO A 107 -3.49 -12.95 -9.71
CA PRO A 107 -3.52 -14.03 -8.74
C PRO A 107 -4.03 -13.56 -7.37
N GLY A 108 -5.09 -14.21 -6.89
CA GLY A 108 -5.66 -13.94 -5.58
C GLY A 108 -6.52 -12.68 -5.49
N ALA A 109 -6.81 -12.01 -6.60
CA ALA A 109 -7.71 -10.85 -6.64
C ALA A 109 -9.10 -11.17 -6.05
N GLU A 110 -9.53 -12.45 -6.10
CA GLU A 110 -10.75 -12.93 -5.45
C GLU A 110 -10.78 -12.77 -3.93
N TRP A 111 -9.61 -12.61 -3.28
CA TRP A 111 -9.50 -12.35 -1.85
C TRP A 111 -9.68 -10.87 -1.51
N VAL A 112 -9.59 -9.97 -2.48
CA VAL A 112 -9.68 -8.53 -2.27
C VAL A 112 -11.15 -8.11 -2.28
N ASP A 113 -11.75 -8.05 -1.10
CA ASP A 113 -13.11 -7.56 -0.88
C ASP A 113 -13.14 -6.32 0.04
N GLU A 114 -14.34 -5.82 0.37
CA GLU A 114 -14.46 -4.70 1.30
C GLU A 114 -13.85 -5.00 2.68
N ASN A 115 -13.90 -6.27 3.12
CA ASN A 115 -13.29 -6.68 4.38
C ASN A 115 -11.77 -6.61 4.26
N TRP A 116 -11.17 -7.06 3.15
CA TRP A 116 -9.73 -7.00 2.90
C TRP A 116 -9.22 -5.56 2.93
N LEU A 117 -9.94 -4.63 2.30
CA LEU A 117 -9.60 -3.19 2.31
C LEU A 117 -9.74 -2.55 3.70
N THR A 118 -10.54 -3.14 4.57
CA THR A 118 -10.82 -2.65 5.93
C THR A 118 -10.18 -3.51 7.01
N TYR A 119 -9.39 -4.54 6.64
CA TYR A 119 -8.95 -5.59 7.55
C TYR A 119 -7.93 -5.03 8.53
N SER A 120 -8.45 -4.51 9.65
CA SER A 120 -7.72 -4.04 10.82
C SER A 120 -7.13 -5.19 11.67
N LYS A 121 -7.02 -6.39 11.10
CA LYS A 121 -6.51 -7.60 11.78
C LYS A 121 -5.19 -8.16 11.22
N ASN A 122 -4.53 -7.43 10.31
CA ASN A 122 -3.11 -7.61 9.98
C ASN A 122 -2.33 -6.41 10.57
N PRO A 123 -1.04 -6.54 10.91
CA PRO A 123 -0.32 -5.89 12.02
C PRO A 123 -0.08 -4.37 11.87
N LEU A 124 -1.06 -3.61 11.40
CA LEU A 124 -1.09 -2.15 11.43
C LEU A 124 -1.20 -1.63 12.87
N ASP A 125 -1.75 -2.44 13.79
CA ASP A 125 -1.72 -2.28 15.25
C ASP A 125 -0.30 -2.35 15.85
N LYS A 126 0.70 -2.75 15.06
CA LYS A 126 2.13 -2.71 15.42
C LYS A 126 2.97 -1.83 14.50
N ILE A 127 2.36 -1.17 13.51
CA ILE A 127 3.07 -0.14 12.78
C ILE A 127 3.33 0.97 13.78
N LYS A 128 4.58 0.99 14.25
CA LYS A 128 5.15 2.16 14.88
C LYS A 128 5.04 3.25 13.83
N ILE A 129 4.02 4.10 13.94
CA ILE A 129 4.04 5.41 13.31
C ILE A 129 5.33 6.04 13.81
N ARG A 130 6.40 5.93 13.02
CA ARG A 130 7.70 6.45 13.42
C ARG A 130 7.50 7.96 13.40
N ARG A 131 7.28 8.53 14.59
CA ARG A 131 7.31 9.97 14.87
C ARG A 131 8.51 10.68 14.21
N TYR A 132 9.56 9.93 13.86
CA TYR A 132 10.72 10.40 13.14
C TYR A 132 10.47 10.82 11.67
N ASP A 133 9.49 10.25 10.97
CA ASP A 133 9.17 10.64 9.57
C ASP A 133 8.27 11.87 9.48
N PHE A 134 7.58 12.21 10.57
CA PHE A 134 6.84 13.46 10.74
C PHE A 134 7.72 14.71 10.59
N TYR A 135 8.97 14.66 11.10
CA TYR A 135 9.92 15.77 10.95
C TYR A 135 10.53 15.87 9.54
N LYS A 136 10.47 14.79 8.74
CA LYS A 136 10.81 14.84 7.31
C LYS A 136 9.67 15.41 6.49
N LEU A 137 8.41 15.03 6.77
CA LEU A 137 7.22 15.54 6.09
C LEU A 137 7.00 17.04 6.35
N LEU A 138 7.25 17.54 7.56
CA LEU A 138 7.16 18.96 7.90
C LEU A 138 8.26 19.85 7.29
N LYS A 139 9.33 19.27 6.72
CA LYS A 139 10.39 20.04 6.05
C LYS A 139 10.13 20.30 4.56
N VAL A 140 9.02 19.81 4.02
CA VAL A 140 8.64 19.95 2.60
C VAL A 140 7.48 20.94 2.41
N ILE A 141 6.97 21.54 3.50
CA ILE A 141 6.00 22.65 3.49
C ILE A 141 6.72 23.93 3.93
#